data_AF-A0A3Q3B5R0-F1
#
_entry.id   AF-A0A3Q3B5R0-F1
#
_cell.length_a   1.000
_cell.length_b   1.000
_cell.length_c   1.000
_cell.angle_alpha   90.00
_cell.angle_beta   90.00
_cell.angle_gamma   90.00
#
_symmetry.space_group_name_H-M   'P 1'
#
loop_
_entity.id
_entity.type
_entity.pdbx_description
1 polymer ?
#
loop_
_entity_poly.entity_id
_entity_poly.type
_entity_poly.pdbx_seq_one_letter_code
_entity_poly.pdbx_strand_id
1 'polypeptide(L)'
;MLNLNQTDDNSNPIQDPVSLNVGGEIYTTTLDTLTRCRDSMLGAMFTGQIPVLRDNRGNVFIDRDGKVFRYILNFLRSSSLDLPDDFSELALLRQEADFFQIHPLLEQIHRYEATMPLCLKRGPLGAMIIANFDSKVCVIRF
;
A
#
# COMPACT_ATOMS: atom_id res chain seq x y z
N MET A 1 30.65 21.33 42.68
CA MET A 1 31.05 20.44 41.56
C MET A 1 29.77 19.77 41.07
N LEU A 2 29.19 20.27 39.97
CA LEU A 2 28.06 19.61 39.32
C LEU A 2 28.64 18.78 38.17
N ASN A 3 28.67 17.46 38.33
CA ASN A 3 28.94 16.56 37.22
C ASN A 3 27.59 16.09 36.67
N LEU A 4 27.10 16.80 35.65
CA LEU A 4 25.96 16.39 34.83
C LEU A 4 26.46 15.31 33.87
N ASN A 5 26.33 14.05 34.27
CA ASN A 5 26.51 12.93 33.34
C ASN A 5 25.36 12.95 32.32
N GLN A 6 25.58 13.67 31.24
CA GLN A 6 25.58 13.13 29.89
C GLN A 6 24.47 12.13 29.57
N THR A 7 23.31 12.65 29.19
CA THR A 7 22.43 11.98 28.25
C THR A 7 22.59 12.70 26.91
N ASP A 8 23.60 12.28 26.16
CA ASP A 8 23.68 12.54 24.73
C ASP A 8 22.57 11.74 24.04
N ASP A 9 21.32 12.13 24.23
CA ASP A 9 20.17 11.60 23.49
C ASP A 9 20.06 12.38 22.17
N ASN A 10 21.09 12.20 21.34
CA ASN A 10 21.17 12.66 19.96
C ASN A 10 20.93 11.47 19.01
N SER A 11 20.06 10.52 19.38
CA SER A 11 19.52 9.60 18.38
C SER A 11 18.53 10.39 17.52
N ASN A 12 18.99 10.91 16.39
CA ASN A 12 18.09 11.38 15.34
C ASN A 12 17.06 10.27 15.09
N PRO A 13 15.75 10.45 15.38
CA PRO A 13 14.72 9.40 15.22
C PRO A 13 14.47 9.02 13.75
N ILE A 14 15.35 9.45 12.85
CA ILE A 14 15.12 9.61 11.42
C ILE A 14 15.33 8.28 10.68
N GLN A 15 15.98 7.26 11.28
CA GLN A 15 16.45 6.12 10.49
C GLN A 15 16.38 4.73 11.12
N ASP A 16 15.89 4.57 12.35
CA ASP A 16 15.87 3.23 12.95
C ASP A 16 14.88 2.31 12.20
N PRO A 17 15.31 1.11 11.79
CA PRO A 17 14.44 0.16 11.14
C PRO A 17 13.29 -0.27 12.06
N VAL A 18 12.09 -0.23 11.52
CA VAL A 18 10.85 -0.70 12.13
C VAL A 18 10.46 -2.03 11.47
N SER A 19 10.17 -3.04 12.29
CA SER A 19 9.70 -4.34 11.83
C SER A 19 8.19 -4.52 12.06
N LEU A 20 7.51 -4.98 11.02
CA LEU A 20 6.08 -5.28 11.00
C LEU A 20 5.87 -6.76 10.69
N ASN A 21 4.80 -7.33 11.23
CA ASN A 21 4.28 -8.63 10.90
C ASN A 21 2.85 -8.45 10.37
N VAL A 22 2.66 -8.62 9.07
CA VAL A 22 1.38 -8.42 8.38
C VAL A 22 0.85 -9.77 7.93
N GLY A 23 -0.14 -10.31 8.65
CA GLY A 23 -0.72 -11.63 8.35
C GLY A 23 0.29 -12.79 8.34
N GLY A 24 1.41 -12.66 9.06
CA GLY A 24 2.51 -13.63 9.08
C GLY A 24 3.72 -13.24 8.22
N GLU A 25 3.59 -12.27 7.32
CA GLU A 25 4.70 -11.78 6.48
C GLU A 25 5.49 -10.70 7.23
N ILE A 26 6.81 -10.87 7.33
CA ILE A 26 7.68 -9.91 8.03
C ILE A 26 8.20 -8.86 7.06
N TYR A 27 7.92 -7.60 7.38
CA TYR A 27 8.42 -6.44 6.66
C TYR A 27 9.34 -5.61 7.55
N THR A 28 10.39 -5.06 6.96
CA THR A 28 11.26 -4.08 7.61
C THR A 28 11.28 -2.80 6.77
N THR A 29 11.09 -1.67 7.42
CA THR A 29 11.06 -0.35 6.79
C THR A 29 11.44 0.74 7.79
N THR A 30 11.25 2.02 7.47
CA THR A 30 11.51 3.15 8.37
C THR A 30 10.23 3.85 8.82
N LEU A 31 10.31 4.59 9.92
CA LEU A 31 9.21 5.44 10.39
C LEU A 31 8.81 6.48 9.33
N ASP A 32 9.77 7.06 8.61
CA ASP A 32 9.51 8.01 7.50
C ASP A 32 8.60 7.39 6.44
N THR A 33 8.86 6.15 6.05
CA THR A 33 8.03 5.44 5.06
C THR A 33 6.61 5.25 5.57
N LEU A 34 6.44 4.77 6.80
CA LEU A 34 5.13 4.47 7.38
C LEU A 34 4.31 5.73 7.68
N THR A 35 4.98 6.86 7.92
CA THR A 35 4.36 8.15 8.23
C THR A 35 4.30 9.11 7.04
N ARG A 36 4.67 8.65 5.84
CA ARG A 36 4.60 9.46 4.61
C ARG A 36 3.20 10.01 4.35
N CYS A 37 2.18 9.20 4.59
CA CYS A 37 0.78 9.61 4.63
C CYS A 37 0.34 9.72 6.09
N ARG A 38 0.51 10.90 6.71
CA ARG A 38 0.19 11.10 8.14
C ARG A 38 -1.29 10.95 8.48
N ASP A 39 -2.16 11.19 7.51
CA ASP A 39 -3.61 11.05 7.56
C ASP A 39 -4.09 9.60 7.36
N SER A 40 -3.18 8.68 7.00
CA SER A 40 -3.49 7.26 6.87
C SER A 40 -3.51 6.54 8.22
N MET A 41 -4.08 5.33 8.24
CA MET A 41 -4.08 4.47 9.42
C MET A 41 -2.66 4.12 9.87
N LEU A 42 -1.74 3.85 8.94
CA LEU A 42 -0.33 3.59 9.25
C LEU A 42 0.33 4.83 9.85
N GLY A 43 0.04 6.02 9.30
CA GLY A 43 0.46 7.29 9.88
C GLY A 43 0.04 7.39 11.35
N ALA A 44 -1.25 7.18 11.63
CA ALA A 44 -1.81 7.26 12.98
C ALA A 44 -1.27 6.19 13.96
N MET A 45 -1.03 4.96 13.49
CA MET A 45 -0.40 3.90 14.29
C MET A 45 1.02 4.29 14.73
N PHE A 46 1.80 4.83 13.80
CA PHE A 46 3.23 5.08 13.99
C PHE A 46 3.55 6.48 14.55
N THR A 47 2.59 7.40 14.57
CA THR A 47 2.65 8.65 15.36
C THR A 47 2.10 8.50 16.77
N GLY A 48 1.61 7.31 17.15
CA GLY A 48 1.08 7.03 18.49
C GLY A 48 -0.36 7.50 18.74
N GLN A 49 -1.10 7.85 17.68
CA GLN A 49 -2.52 8.23 17.78
C GLN A 49 -3.42 7.00 17.97
N ILE A 50 -2.99 5.83 17.48
CA ILE A 50 -3.71 4.57 17.57
C ILE A 50 -2.81 3.53 18.26
N PRO A 51 -3.33 2.75 19.22
CA PRO A 51 -2.57 1.67 19.84
C PRO A 51 -2.22 0.57 18.82
N VAL A 52 -0.99 0.06 18.91
CA VAL A 52 -0.49 -1.02 18.07
C VAL A 52 -0.36 -2.32 18.83
N LEU A 53 -0.75 -3.43 18.20
CA LEU A 53 -0.46 -4.77 18.71
C LEU A 53 0.97 -5.17 18.33
N ARG A 54 1.60 -6.00 19.16
CA ARG A 54 2.93 -6.56 18.87
C ARG A 54 2.89 -8.07 18.99
N ASP A 55 3.63 -8.75 18.12
CA ASP A 55 3.83 -10.19 18.21
C ASP A 55 4.84 -10.56 19.31
N ASN A 56 5.05 -11.86 19.52
CA ASN A 56 5.98 -12.38 20.54
C ASN A 56 7.45 -11.99 20.30
N ARG A 57 7.77 -11.45 19.12
CA ARG A 57 9.12 -10.99 18.73
C ARG A 57 9.22 -9.46 18.79
N GLY A 58 8.16 -8.77 19.20
CA GLY A 58 8.11 -7.31 19.32
C GLY A 58 7.80 -6.58 18.02
N ASN A 59 7.52 -7.28 16.91
CA ASN A 59 7.14 -6.65 15.65
C ASN A 59 5.72 -6.10 15.76
N VAL A 60 5.44 -4.96 15.12
CA VAL A 60 4.07 -4.45 15.05
C VAL A 60 3.22 -5.41 14.24
N PHE A 61 2.16 -5.96 14.84
CA PHE A 61 1.30 -6.95 14.22
C PHE A 61 0.07 -6.31 13.59
N ILE A 62 -0.19 -6.68 12.34
CA ILE A 62 -1.33 -6.24 11.54
C ILE A 62 -2.00 -7.48 10.95
N ASP A 63 -3.26 -7.71 11.31
CA ASP A 63 -4.03 -8.87 10.86
C ASP A 63 -4.65 -8.64 9.46
N ARG A 64 -3.79 -8.44 8.46
CA ARG A 64 -4.16 -8.16 7.04
C ARG A 64 -3.34 -9.00 6.07
N ASP A 65 -3.68 -8.93 4.78
CA ASP A 65 -2.96 -9.68 3.74
C ASP A 65 -1.52 -9.16 3.55
N GLY A 66 -0.57 -9.98 4.00
CA GLY A 66 0.85 -9.65 3.92
C GLY A 66 1.38 -9.57 2.50
N LYS A 67 0.85 -10.33 1.53
CA LYS A 67 1.37 -10.35 0.16
C LYS A 67 1.01 -9.08 -0.59
N VAL A 68 -0.23 -8.65 -0.45
CA VAL A 68 -0.73 -7.39 -1.04
C VAL A 68 -0.13 -6.17 -0.35
N PHE A 69 0.16 -6.26 0.95
CA PHE A 69 0.83 -5.19 1.69
C PHE A 69 2.17 -4.76 1.06
N ARG A 70 2.86 -5.66 0.34
CA ARG A 70 4.08 -5.31 -0.41
C ARG A 70 3.89 -4.12 -1.33
N TYR A 71 2.76 -4.06 -2.04
CA TYR A 71 2.47 -2.99 -3.00
C TYR A 71 2.12 -1.68 -2.30
N ILE A 72 1.42 -1.76 -1.17
CA ILE A 72 1.18 -0.61 -0.29
C ILE A 72 2.50 -0.03 0.21
N LEU A 73 3.39 -0.89 0.71
CA LEU A 73 4.68 -0.46 1.23
C LEU A 73 5.56 0.14 0.13
N ASN A 74 5.53 -0.42 -1.08
CA ASN A 74 6.24 0.15 -2.23
C ASN A 74 5.68 1.52 -2.62
N PHE A 75 4.35 1.66 -2.64
CA PHE A 75 3.72 2.96 -2.86
C PHE A 75 4.18 4.00 -1.82
N LEU A 76 4.26 3.64 -0.54
CA LEU A 76 4.77 4.54 0.50
C LEU A 76 6.27 4.88 0.35
N ARG A 77 7.03 4.14 -0.45
CA ARG A 77 8.44 4.42 -0.74
C ARG A 77 8.61 5.31 -1.96
N SER A 78 7.90 5.01 -3.05
CA SER A 78 8.05 5.67 -4.36
C SER A 78 7.01 6.76 -4.64
N SER A 79 5.89 6.78 -3.90
CA SER A 79 4.69 7.55 -4.21
C SER A 79 4.07 7.22 -5.59
N SER A 80 4.38 6.02 -6.12
CA SER A 80 3.94 5.54 -7.43
C SER A 80 3.30 4.16 -7.33
N LEU A 81 2.25 3.92 -8.12
CA LEU A 81 1.59 2.63 -8.26
C LEU A 81 2.33 1.78 -9.29
N ASP A 82 3.29 1.00 -8.81
CA ASP A 82 4.13 0.14 -9.65
C ASP A 82 3.63 -1.31 -9.55
N LEU A 83 2.88 -1.76 -10.56
CA LEU A 83 2.27 -3.10 -10.62
C LEU A 83 2.90 -3.94 -11.74
N PRO A 84 3.07 -5.26 -11.56
CA PRO A 84 3.38 -6.19 -12.64
C PRO A 84 2.36 -6.15 -13.78
N ASP A 85 2.79 -6.45 -15.00
CA ASP A 85 1.92 -6.46 -16.18
C ASP A 85 0.73 -7.43 -16.05
N ASP A 86 0.91 -8.53 -15.32
CA ASP A 86 -0.08 -9.59 -15.08
C ASP A 86 -0.75 -9.50 -13.70
N PHE A 87 -0.74 -8.32 -13.08
CA PHE A 87 -1.28 -8.14 -11.74
C PHE A 87 -2.80 -8.37 -11.66
N SER A 88 -3.19 -9.53 -11.12
CA SER A 88 -4.59 -9.95 -11.03
C SER A 88 -5.30 -9.56 -9.72
N GLU A 89 -4.57 -9.03 -8.74
CA GLU A 89 -5.06 -8.79 -7.38
C GLU A 89 -5.47 -7.32 -7.14
N LEU A 90 -5.75 -6.56 -8.20
CA LEU A 90 -6.09 -5.13 -8.11
C LEU A 90 -7.28 -4.84 -7.17
N ALA A 91 -8.31 -5.68 -7.22
CA ALA A 91 -9.47 -5.54 -6.34
C ALA A 91 -9.10 -5.71 -4.85
N LEU A 92 -8.20 -6.64 -4.55
CA LEU A 92 -7.69 -6.87 -3.20
C LEU A 92 -6.78 -5.72 -2.75
N LEU A 93 -5.89 -5.26 -3.63
CA LEU A 93 -5.07 -4.06 -3.38
C LEU A 93 -5.91 -2.83 -3.06
N ARG A 94 -7.01 -2.62 -3.80
CA ARG A 94 -7.96 -1.54 -3.52
C ARG A 94 -8.59 -1.67 -2.13
N GLN A 95 -8.98 -2.88 -1.72
CA GLN A 95 -9.54 -3.14 -0.40
C GLN A 95 -8.51 -2.89 0.72
N GLU A 96 -7.26 -3.29 0.53
CA GLU A 96 -6.21 -3.01 1.51
C GLU A 96 -5.86 -1.52 1.57
N ALA A 97 -5.77 -0.84 0.42
CA ALA A 97 -5.54 0.60 0.36
C ALA A 97 -6.64 1.39 1.08
N ASP A 98 -7.89 0.93 0.97
CA ASP A 98 -9.03 1.45 1.72
C ASP A 98 -8.90 1.16 3.21
N PHE A 99 -8.59 -0.08 3.61
CA PHE A 99 -8.38 -0.43 5.01
C PHE A 99 -7.31 0.44 5.69
N PHE A 100 -6.15 0.63 5.04
CA PHE A 100 -5.07 1.48 5.55
C PHE A 100 -5.34 2.98 5.37
N GLN A 101 -6.45 3.36 4.75
CA GLN A 101 -6.88 4.75 4.53
C GLN A 101 -5.84 5.58 3.74
N ILE A 102 -5.18 4.96 2.75
CA ILE A 102 -4.15 5.61 1.92
C ILE A 102 -4.82 6.23 0.69
N HIS A 103 -5.42 7.40 0.88
CA HIS A 103 -6.19 8.10 -0.15
C HIS A 103 -5.42 8.35 -1.45
N PRO A 104 -4.14 8.77 -1.45
CA PRO A 104 -3.38 8.95 -2.69
C PRO A 104 -3.23 7.66 -3.51
N LEU A 105 -3.12 6.51 -2.84
CA LEU A 105 -3.03 5.21 -3.51
C LEU A 105 -4.38 4.82 -4.12
N LEU A 106 -5.49 5.04 -3.39
CA LEU A 106 -6.83 4.81 -3.93
C LEU A 106 -7.07 5.64 -5.19
N GLU A 107 -6.65 6.90 -5.22
CA GLU A 107 -6.78 7.75 -6.40
C GLU A 107 -5.99 7.20 -7.60
N GLN A 108 -4.74 6.76 -7.38
CA GLN A 108 -3.95 6.14 -8.45
C GLN A 108 -4.56 4.83 -8.95
N ILE A 109 -5.13 4.01 -8.08
CA ILE A 109 -5.85 2.78 -8.47
C ILE A 109 -7.06 3.11 -9.34
N HIS A 110 -7.86 4.11 -8.97
CA HIS A 110 -9.01 4.52 -9.79
C HIS A 110 -8.59 5.02 -11.18
N ARG A 111 -7.49 5.79 -11.26
CA ARG A 111 -6.93 6.25 -12.54
C ARG A 111 -6.42 5.08 -13.38
N TYR A 112 -5.76 4.10 -12.75
CA TYR A 112 -5.31 2.88 -13.40
C TYR A 112 -6.51 2.10 -13.97
N GLU A 113 -7.56 1.87 -13.19
CA GLU A 113 -8.80 1.21 -13.64
C GLU A 113 -9.51 1.95 -14.77
N ALA A 114 -9.49 3.29 -14.78
CA ALA A 114 -10.06 4.10 -15.85
C ALA A 114 -9.25 4.03 -17.16
N THR A 115 -7.94 3.77 -17.06
CA THR A 115 -7.04 3.63 -18.21
C THR A 115 -7.07 2.20 -18.77
N MET A 116 -7.51 1.22 -17.98
CA MET A 116 -7.68 -0.15 -18.46
C MET A 116 -8.78 -0.22 -19.52
N PRO A 117 -8.48 -0.74 -20.73
CA PRO A 117 -9.49 -0.90 -21.76
C PRO A 117 -10.63 -1.80 -21.26
N LEU A 118 -11.87 -1.39 -21.55
CA LEU A 118 -13.12 -2.05 -21.12
C LEU A 118 -13.19 -3.56 -21.43
N CYS A 119 -12.31 -4.09 -22.28
CA CYS A 119 -12.27 -5.50 -22.70
C CYS A 119 -11.79 -6.50 -21.64
N LEU A 120 -11.20 -6.03 -20.52
CA LEU A 120 -10.79 -6.90 -19.40
C LEU A 120 -11.81 -6.99 -18.27
N LYS A 121 -12.97 -6.33 -18.41
CA LYS A 121 -14.08 -6.51 -17.45
C LYS A 121 -14.67 -7.89 -17.67
N ARG A 122 -14.29 -8.85 -16.81
CA ARG A 122 -14.83 -10.22 -16.69
C ARG A 122 -16.26 -10.34 -17.24
N GLY A 123 -16.36 -10.70 -18.52
CA GLY A 123 -17.55 -11.25 -19.15
C GLY A 123 -17.33 -12.75 -19.38
N PRO A 124 -18.40 -13.55 -19.48
CA PRO A 124 -18.29 -14.97 -19.81
C PRO A 124 -17.54 -15.17 -21.13
N LEU A 125 -16.71 -16.22 -21.16
CA LEU A 125 -15.88 -16.66 -22.28
C LEU A 125 -16.70 -16.67 -23.58
N GLY A 126 -16.54 -15.67 -24.44
CA GLY A 126 -17.23 -15.64 -25.73
C GLY A 126 -17.30 -14.29 -26.44
N ALA A 127 -17.07 -13.16 -25.77
CA ALA A 127 -17.07 -11.85 -26.44
C ALA A 127 -16.05 -10.88 -25.83
N MET A 128 -15.18 -10.35 -26.69
CA MET A 128 -14.23 -9.28 -26.36
C MET A 128 -14.71 -8.00 -27.05
N ILE A 129 -15.14 -6.99 -26.28
CA ILE A 129 -15.46 -5.65 -26.84
C ILE A 129 -14.19 -4.80 -26.77
N ILE A 130 -13.53 -4.58 -27.89
CA ILE A 130 -12.45 -3.60 -28.02
C ILE A 130 -13.08 -2.23 -28.32
N ALA A 131 -13.11 -1.35 -27.33
CA ALA A 131 -13.51 0.05 -27.53
C ALA A 131 -12.25 0.87 -27.85
N ASN A 132 -12.00 1.14 -29.13
CA ASN A 132 -11.00 2.14 -29.53
C ASN A 132 -11.60 3.54 -29.37
N PHE A 133 -10.82 4.47 -28.81
CA PHE A 133 -11.19 5.88 -28.58
C PHE A 133 -11.27 6.71 -29.88
N ASP A 134 -11.42 6.07 -31.04
CA ASP A 134 -11.74 6.73 -32.30
C ASP A 134 -13.01 6.10 -32.91
N SER A 135 -14.15 6.62 -32.46
CA SER A 135 -15.48 6.70 -33.11
C SER A 135 -16.03 5.55 -33.97
N LYS A 136 -15.56 4.30 -33.88
CA LYS A 136 -16.20 3.14 -34.54
C LYS A 136 -16.13 1.89 -33.66
N VAL A 137 -17.24 1.60 -32.98
CA VAL A 137 -17.45 0.29 -32.33
C VAL A 137 -17.63 -0.76 -33.44
N CYS A 138 -16.74 -1.75 -33.50
CA CYS A 138 -16.90 -2.91 -34.38
C CYS A 138 -17.13 -4.15 -33.52
N VAL A 139 -18.26 -4.83 -33.72
CA VAL A 139 -18.60 -6.10 -33.06
C VAL A 139 -18.14 -7.23 -33.97
N ILE A 140 -17.14 -8.01 -33.53
CA ILE A 140 -16.71 -9.21 -34.23
C ILE A 140 -17.42 -10.41 -33.60
N ARG A 141 -18.16 -11.18 -34.42
CA ARG A 141 -18.75 -12.48 -34.03
C ARG A 141 -17.83 -13.59 -34.55
N PHE A 142 -17.52 -14.57 -33.69
CA PHE A 142 -16.93 -15.85 -34.08
C PHE A 142 -18.01 -16.92 -34.15
#